data_AF-A0A959HUW9-F1
#
_entry.id   AF-A0A959HUW9-F1
#
_cell.length_a   1.000
_cell.length_b   1.000
_cell.length_c   1.000
_cell.angle_alpha   90.00
_cell.angle_beta   90.00
_cell.angle_gamma   90.00
#
_symmetry.space_group_name_H-M   'P 1'
#
loop_
_entity.id
_entity.type
_entity.pdbx_description
1 polymer ?
#
loop_
_entity_poly.entity_id
_entity_poly.type
_entity_poly.pdbx_seq_one_letter_code
_entity_poly.pdbx_strand_id
1 'polypeptide(L)' 'AGGHIVVTQEVASPSQKRIKIPNACIGLSMKFMTPFQMLRIEQARFLLGGAP' A
#
# COMPACT_ATOMS: atom_id res chain seq x y z
N ALA A 1 12.45 -6.49 6.97
CA ALA A 1 11.02 -6.84 6.83
C ALA A 1 10.90 -8.06 5.91
N GLY A 2 11.08 -9.27 6.45
CA GLY A 2 11.03 -10.51 5.67
C GLY A 2 9.60 -11.00 5.52
N GLY A 3 8.91 -10.61 4.45
CA GLY A 3 7.58 -11.15 4.09
C GLY A 3 6.40 -10.18 4.15
N HIS A 4 6.60 -8.94 4.61
CA HIS A 4 5.52 -7.93 4.63
C HIS A 4 5.38 -7.24 3.26
N ILE A 5 4.15 -6.81 2.95
CA ILE A 5 3.83 -6.05 1.74
C ILE A 5 3.56 -4.60 2.15
N VAL A 6 4.17 -3.64 1.46
CA VAL A 6 3.94 -2.21 1.70
C VAL A 6 2.61 -1.80 1.07
N VAL A 7 1.75 -1.12 1.83
CA VAL A 7 0.45 -0.63 1.33
C VAL A 7 0.52 0.89 1.17
N THR A 8 0.23 1.41 -0.02
CA THR A 8 0.28 2.85 -0.31
C THR A 8 -0.76 3.29 -1.34
N GLN A 9 -1.31 4.50 -1.18
CA GLN A 9 -2.17 5.15 -2.19
C GLN A 9 -1.37 5.85 -3.31
N GLU A 10 -0.04 5.87 -3.21
CA GLU A 10 0.80 6.50 -4.24
C GLU A 10 0.87 5.67 -5.53
N VAL A 11 0.87 6.36 -6.67
CA VAL A 11 1.15 5.76 -7.98
C VAL A 11 2.60 6.05 -8.37
N ALA A 12 3.32 5.01 -8.82
CA ALA A 12 4.70 5.14 -9.30
C ALA A 12 4.81 6.22 -10.38
N SER A 13 5.74 7.16 -10.19
CA SER A 13 6.05 8.19 -11.18
C SER A 13 7.41 8.81 -10.90
N PRO A 14 8.10 9.33 -11.92
CA PRO A 14 9.34 10.07 -11.71
C PRO A 14 9.07 11.36 -10.92
N SER A 15 10.02 11.73 -10.06
CA SER A 15 10.02 12.96 -9.27
C SER A 15 11.46 13.24 -8.82
N GLN A 16 11.92 14.47 -8.97
CA GLN A 16 13.32 14.84 -8.69
C GLN A 16 13.57 15.14 -7.20
N LYS A 17 12.56 15.64 -6.48
CA LYS A 17 12.71 16.11 -5.09
C LYS A 17 12.20 15.12 -4.04
N ARG A 18 11.37 14.16 -4.45
CA ARG A 18 10.71 13.19 -3.56
C ARG A 18 10.67 11.82 -4.22
N ILE A 19 11.15 10.80 -3.51
CA ILE A 19 11.02 9.42 -3.95
C ILE A 19 9.64 8.93 -3.50
N LYS A 20 8.82 8.53 -4.47
CA LYS A 20 7.55 7.86 -4.17
C LYS A 20 7.81 6.48 -3.59
N ILE A 21 7.01 6.07 -2.60
CA ILE A 21 7.10 4.74 -1.97
C ILE A 21 7.15 3.60 -3.01
N PRO A 22 6.26 3.55 -4.04
CA PRO A 22 6.33 2.47 -5.04
C PRO A 22 7.65 2.45 -5.83
N ASN A 23 8.28 3.60 -6.10
CA ASN A 23 9.57 3.62 -6.79
C ASN A 23 10.68 3.00 -5.92
N ALA A 24 10.68 3.30 -4.62
CA ALA A 24 11.62 2.68 -3.68
C ALA A 24 11.39 1.16 -3.57
N CYS A 25 10.13 0.72 -3.52
CA CYS A 25 9.80 -0.71 -3.50
C CYS A 25 10.29 -1.44 -4.76
N ILE A 26 10.11 -0.84 -5.94
CA ILE A 26 10.62 -1.38 -7.21
C ILE A 26 12.15 -1.51 -7.16
N GLY A 27 12.86 -0.45 -6.77
CA GLY A 27 14.32 -0.44 -6.70
C GLY A 27 14.90 -1.46 -5.71
N LEU A 28 14.14 -1.80 -4.66
CA LEU A 28 14.51 -2.78 -3.64
C LEU A 28 13.91 -4.18 -3.88
N SER A 29 13.21 -4.40 -5.00
CA SER A 29 12.48 -5.65 -5.29
C SER A 29 11.51 -6.08 -4.18
N MET A 30 10.87 -5.11 -3.52
CA MET A 30 9.88 -5.32 -2.48
C MET A 30 8.45 -5.31 -3.05
N LYS A 31 7.59 -6.18 -2.53
CA LYS A 31 6.17 -6.20 -2.89
C LYS A 31 5.46 -4.99 -2.29
N PHE A 32 4.56 -4.39 -3.06
CA PHE A 32 3.66 -3.33 -2.62
C PHE A 32 2.29 -3.49 -3.29
N MET A 33 1.26 -2.88 -2.71
CA MET A 33 -0.09 -2.86 -3.28
C MET A 33 -0.87 -1.62 -2.84
N THR A 34 -2.00 -1.36 -3.49
CA THR A 34 -2.91 -0.29 -3.06
C THR A 34 -3.79 -0.75 -1.90
N PRO A 35 -4.35 0.18 -1.09
CA PRO A 35 -5.30 -0.20 -0.04
C PRO A 35 -6.51 -0.95 -0.58
N PHE A 36 -7.03 -0.58 -1.76
CA PHE A 36 -8.15 -1.29 -2.37
C PHE A 36 -7.81 -2.72 -2.79
N GLN A 37 -6.56 -2.98 -3.19
CA GLN A 37 -6.08 -4.34 -3.44
C GLN A 37 -5.97 -5.11 -2.12
N MET A 38 -5.38 -4.51 -1.08
CA MET A 38 -5.25 -5.14 0.23
C MET A 38 -6.60 -5.52 0.82
N LEU A 39 -7.55 -4.58 0.90
CA LEU A 39 -8.87 -4.82 1.47
C LEU A 39 -9.62 -5.95 0.74
N ARG A 40 -9.43 -6.06 -0.57
CA ARG A 40 -10.04 -7.13 -1.38
C ARG A 40 -9.33 -8.48 -1.22
N ILE A 41 -8.02 -8.51 -1.03
CA ILE A 41 -7.29 -9.76 -0.75
C ILE A 41 -7.64 -10.25 0.65
N GLU A 42 -7.62 -9.36 1.63
CA GLU A 42 -7.88 -9.66 3.05
C GLU A 42 -9.37 -9.78 3.39
N GLN A 43 -10.27 -9.54 2.42
CA GLN A 43 -11.74 -9.57 2.61
C GLN A 43 -12.20 -8.74 3.82
N ALA A 44 -11.59 -7.57 3.99
CA ALA A 44 -11.78 -6.73 5.16
C ALA A 44 -13.23 -6.22 5.26
N ARG A 45 -13.79 -6.27 6.48
CA ARG A 45 -15.12 -5.74 6.80
C ARG A 45 -14.99 -4.49 7.67
N PHE A 46 -15.59 -3.40 7.21
CA PHE A 46 -15.68 -2.18 8.00
C PHE A 46 -16.93 -2.25 8.88
N LEU A 47 -16.74 -2.51 10.17
CA LEU A 47 -17.81 -2.45 11.14
C LEU A 47 -18.00 -1.00 11.57
N LEU A 48 -19.13 -0.40 11.20
CA LEU A 48 -19.54 0.88 11.77
C LEU A 48 -19.84 0.62 13.25
N GLY A 49 -19.19 1.35 14.15
CA GLY A 49 -19.44 1.23 15.58
C GLY A 49 -20.94 1.34 15.88
N GLY A 50 -21.43 0.54 16.83
CA GLY A 50 -22.83 0.58 17.25
C GLY A 50 -23.26 2.01 17.58
N ALA A 51 -24.54 2.32 17.35
CA ALA A 51 -25.13 3.58 17.77
C ALA A 51 -24.78 3.85 19.24
N PRO A 52 -24.44 5.10 19.60
CA PRO A 52 -24.02 5.46 20.96
C PRO A 52 -25.04 5.06 22.02
#